data_AF-A0A8T2XGL0-F1
#
_entry.id   AF-A0A8T2XGL0-F1
#
_cell.length_a   1.000
_cell.length_b   1.000
_cell.length_c   1.000
_cell.angle_alpha   90.00
_cell.angle_beta   90.00
_cell.angle_gamma   90.00
#
_symmetry.space_group_name_H-M   'P 1'
#
loop_
_entity.id
_entity.type
_entity.pdbx_description
1 polymer ?
#
loop_
_entity_poly.entity_id
_entity_poly.type
_entity_poly.pdbx_seq_one_letter_code
_entity_poly.pdbx_strand_id
1 'polypeptide(L)'
;VEITALPSYEYQEENFKEQVAQLRQRFVHSTYPGGLVGDREEVEPASGFPLRAEEIWKIIKDNRDLDLPAVKVMVATVRCEEIAGEKLKCFTTDEDWLEMKEAVQAGPVSGFGGAVSSILETYLSEYDREVVYFDQEVRIEKRRQLLSNALMVAGLWWLASQNTVKSFKTSLEQSQNVAAIHLCSQSCMSMFDQGCEGI
;
A
#
# COMPACT_ATOMS: atom_id res chain seq x y z
N VAL A 1 -18.78 -30.30 -24.58
CA VAL A 1 -19.12 -28.93 -25.06
C VAL A 1 -19.78 -29.08 -26.41
N GLU A 2 -20.94 -28.47 -26.62
CA GLU A 2 -21.65 -28.51 -27.89
C GLU A 2 -21.71 -27.09 -28.48
N ILE A 3 -21.56 -26.95 -29.80
CA ILE A 3 -21.50 -25.65 -30.49
C ILE A 3 -22.60 -25.61 -31.54
N THR A 4 -23.43 -24.57 -31.51
CA THR A 4 -24.40 -24.24 -32.56
C THR A 4 -24.06 -22.86 -33.11
N ALA A 5 -23.74 -22.78 -34.40
CA ALA A 5 -23.53 -21.51 -35.08
C ALA A 5 -24.88 -20.97 -35.58
N LEU A 6 -25.06 -19.66 -35.53
CA LEU A 6 -26.22 -18.97 -36.09
C LEU A 6 -25.74 -17.94 -37.12
N PRO A 7 -26.45 -17.75 -38.25
CA PRO A 7 -26.09 -16.76 -39.26
C PRO A 7 -26.30 -15.34 -38.73
N SER A 8 -25.70 -14.32 -39.37
CA SER A 8 -25.90 -12.94 -38.92
C SER A 8 -27.36 -12.52 -39.05
N TYR A 9 -27.94 -12.04 -37.94
CA TYR A 9 -29.31 -11.53 -37.92
C TYR A 9 -29.50 -10.36 -38.90
N GLU A 10 -28.53 -9.45 -38.99
CA GLU A 10 -28.61 -8.25 -39.82
C GLU A 10 -28.60 -8.55 -41.32
N TYR A 11 -27.79 -9.53 -41.75
CA TYR A 11 -27.58 -9.81 -43.18
C TYR A 11 -28.41 -10.99 -43.68
N GLN A 12 -28.86 -11.89 -42.80
CA GLN A 12 -29.56 -13.12 -43.15
C GLN A 12 -30.66 -13.44 -42.13
N GLU A 13 -31.56 -12.47 -41.92
CA GLU A 13 -32.59 -12.54 -40.88
C GLU A 13 -33.47 -13.79 -40.94
N GLU A 14 -33.93 -14.17 -42.13
CA GLU A 14 -34.79 -15.35 -42.31
C GLU A 14 -34.07 -16.64 -41.93
N ASN A 15 -32.85 -16.84 -42.42
CA ASN A 15 -32.01 -18.00 -42.08
C ASN A 15 -31.70 -18.03 -40.57
N PHE A 16 -31.50 -16.87 -39.93
CA PHE A 16 -31.30 -16.80 -38.48
C PHE A 16 -32.54 -17.26 -37.73
N LYS A 17 -33.71 -16.72 -38.07
CA LYS A 17 -34.98 -17.09 -37.44
C LYS A 17 -35.29 -18.57 -37.62
N GLU A 18 -35.02 -19.12 -38.80
CA GLU A 18 -35.19 -20.55 -39.07
C GLU A 18 -34.26 -21.40 -38.18
N GLN A 19 -32.97 -21.08 -38.13
CA GLN A 19 -32.01 -21.85 -37.32
C GLN A 19 -32.24 -21.68 -35.81
N VAL A 20 -32.70 -20.51 -35.35
CA VAL A 20 -33.15 -20.33 -33.95
C VAL A 20 -34.38 -21.18 -33.66
N ALA A 21 -35.33 -21.28 -34.59
CA ALA A 21 -36.48 -22.16 -34.42
C ALA A 21 -36.05 -23.63 -34.31
N GLN A 22 -35.09 -24.07 -35.14
CA GLN A 22 -34.50 -25.41 -35.04
C GLN A 22 -33.80 -25.62 -33.68
N LEU A 23 -33.00 -24.66 -33.21
CA LEU A 23 -32.35 -24.72 -31.90
C LEU A 23 -33.38 -24.80 -30.76
N ARG A 24 -34.47 -24.01 -30.83
CA ARG A 24 -35.57 -24.08 -29.87
C ARG A 24 -36.19 -25.47 -29.80
N GLN A 25 -36.37 -26.15 -30.93
CA GLN A 25 -36.91 -27.51 -30.94
C GLN A 25 -36.02 -28.47 -30.13
N ARG A 26 -34.70 -28.25 -30.10
CA ARG A 26 -33.75 -29.05 -29.32
C ARG A 26 -33.83 -28.79 -27.81
N PHE A 27 -34.28 -27.61 -27.38
CA PHE A 27 -34.61 -27.34 -25.97
C PHE A 27 -35.94 -27.97 -25.55
N VAL A 28 -36.95 -27.94 -26.42
CA VAL A 28 -38.26 -28.54 -26.12
C VAL A 28 -38.14 -30.07 -26.03
N HIS A 29 -37.35 -30.66 -26.93
CA HIS A 29 -37.09 -32.09 -26.97
C HIS A 29 -35.76 -32.43 -26.29
N SER A 30 -35.46 -31.78 -25.16
CA SER A 30 -34.12 -31.79 -24.57
C SER A 30 -33.63 -33.18 -24.14
N THR A 31 -34.54 -34.09 -23.79
CA THR A 31 -34.25 -35.45 -23.33
C THR A 31 -34.29 -36.51 -24.44
N TYR A 32 -34.67 -36.13 -25.67
CA TYR A 32 -34.67 -37.04 -26.81
C TYR A 32 -33.27 -37.10 -27.45
N PRO A 33 -32.95 -38.16 -28.23
CA PRO A 33 -31.70 -38.20 -29.00
C PRO A 33 -31.54 -36.96 -29.89
N GLY A 34 -30.45 -36.20 -29.70
CA GLY A 34 -30.20 -34.91 -30.38
C GLY A 34 -30.69 -33.66 -29.62
N GLY A 35 -31.36 -33.85 -28.48
CA GLY A 35 -31.69 -32.81 -27.50
C GLY A 35 -30.48 -32.34 -26.68
N LEU A 36 -30.62 -31.20 -26.02
CA LEU A 36 -29.50 -30.50 -25.36
C LEU A 36 -29.10 -31.06 -23.99
N VAL A 37 -29.98 -31.81 -23.32
CA VAL A 37 -29.68 -32.35 -21.98
C VAL A 37 -28.77 -33.57 -22.07
N GLY A 38 -28.73 -34.27 -23.20
CA GLY A 38 -27.87 -35.43 -23.42
C GLY A 38 -28.07 -36.50 -22.34
N ASP A 39 -26.97 -37.10 -21.86
CA ASP A 39 -26.96 -38.15 -20.82
C ASP A 39 -26.92 -37.60 -19.38
N ARG A 40 -27.31 -36.33 -19.14
CA ARG A 40 -27.28 -35.76 -17.79
C ARG A 40 -28.41 -36.35 -16.93
N GLU A 41 -28.03 -37.20 -15.97
CA GLU A 41 -28.96 -37.88 -15.06
C GLU A 41 -29.27 -37.09 -13.77
N GLU A 42 -28.52 -36.03 -13.48
CA GLU A 42 -28.73 -35.20 -12.27
C GLU A 42 -29.98 -34.32 -12.43
N VAL A 43 -31.10 -34.80 -11.89
CA VAL A 43 -32.39 -34.08 -11.90
C VAL A 43 -32.71 -33.63 -10.47
N GLU A 44 -32.62 -32.32 -10.24
CA GLU A 44 -33.07 -31.70 -8.99
C GLU A 44 -34.56 -31.37 -9.08
N PRO A 45 -35.38 -31.71 -8.06
CA PRO A 45 -36.78 -31.30 -8.02
C PRO A 45 -36.91 -29.78 -8.10
N ALA A 46 -37.85 -29.29 -8.91
CA ALA A 46 -38.11 -27.86 -9.04
C ALA A 46 -38.43 -27.18 -7.70
N SER A 47 -39.02 -27.92 -6.75
CA SER A 47 -39.28 -27.45 -5.39
C SER A 47 -38.02 -27.19 -4.56
N GLY A 48 -36.93 -27.91 -4.83
CA GLY A 48 -35.63 -27.72 -4.16
C GLY A 48 -34.79 -26.62 -4.80
N PHE A 49 -35.06 -26.25 -6.05
CA PHE A 49 -34.25 -25.28 -6.80
C PHE A 49 -34.06 -23.93 -6.08
N PRO A 50 -35.09 -23.28 -5.51
CA PRO A 50 -34.88 -21.99 -4.83
C PRO A 50 -33.91 -22.08 -3.65
N LEU A 51 -34.02 -23.15 -2.85
CA LEU A 51 -33.14 -23.40 -1.70
C LEU A 51 -31.70 -23.64 -2.16
N ARG A 52 -31.52 -24.50 -3.17
CA ARG A 52 -30.21 -24.81 -3.75
C ARG A 52 -29.58 -23.59 -4.40
N ALA A 53 -30.36 -22.76 -5.09
CA ALA A 53 -29.89 -21.52 -5.69
C ALA A 53 -29.45 -20.52 -4.61
N GLU A 54 -30.18 -20.41 -3.49
CA GLU A 54 -29.79 -19.57 -2.35
C GLU A 54 -28.49 -20.07 -1.70
N GLU A 55 -28.33 -21.38 -1.50
CA GLU A 55 -27.09 -21.99 -1.00
C GLU A 55 -25.91 -21.69 -1.93
N ILE A 56 -26.06 -21.91 -3.23
CA ILE A 56 -25.04 -21.60 -4.25
C ILE A 56 -24.70 -20.11 -4.21
N TRP A 57 -25.71 -19.24 -4.15
CA TRP A 57 -25.50 -17.80 -4.10
C TRP A 57 -24.75 -17.36 -2.84
N LYS A 58 -25.06 -17.94 -1.69
CA LYS A 58 -24.34 -17.70 -0.43
C LYS A 58 -22.88 -18.12 -0.56
N ILE A 59 -22.62 -19.31 -1.10
CA ILE A 59 -21.25 -19.79 -1.34
C ILE A 59 -20.49 -18.81 -2.25
N ILE A 60 -21.09 -18.37 -3.35
CA ILE A 60 -20.48 -17.40 -4.27
C ILE A 60 -20.17 -16.08 -3.54
N LYS A 61 -21.12 -15.58 -2.74
CA LYS A 61 -21.00 -14.29 -2.04
C LYS A 61 -19.94 -14.30 -0.94
N ASP A 62 -19.83 -15.41 -0.22
CA ASP A 62 -18.91 -15.55 0.91
C ASP A 62 -17.52 -16.06 0.46
N ASN A 63 -17.34 -16.35 -0.83
CA ASN A 63 -16.07 -16.85 -1.36
C ASN A 63 -15.04 -15.72 -1.49
N ARG A 64 -14.06 -15.73 -0.58
CA ARG A 64 -12.95 -14.78 -0.57
C ARG A 64 -12.04 -14.84 -1.81
N ASP A 65 -12.01 -15.97 -2.53
CA ASP A 65 -11.24 -16.08 -3.77
C ASP A 65 -11.88 -15.24 -4.91
N LEU A 66 -13.16 -14.89 -4.77
CA LEU A 66 -13.86 -13.99 -5.68
C LEU A 66 -13.77 -12.51 -5.27
N ASP A 67 -13.12 -12.18 -4.14
CA ASP A 67 -12.83 -10.79 -3.74
C ASP A 67 -11.70 -10.21 -4.60
N LEU A 68 -12.01 -9.95 -5.88
CA LEU A 68 -11.11 -9.30 -6.84
C LEU A 68 -10.56 -7.94 -6.35
N PRO A 69 -11.31 -7.10 -5.60
CA PRO A 69 -10.75 -5.91 -4.97
C PRO A 69 -9.64 -6.24 -3.97
N ALA A 70 -9.77 -7.33 -3.20
CA ALA A 70 -8.75 -7.75 -2.23
C ALA A 70 -7.44 -8.16 -2.93
N VAL A 71 -7.51 -8.80 -4.10
CA VAL A 71 -6.32 -9.12 -4.90
C VAL A 71 -5.62 -7.84 -5.39
N LYS A 72 -6.35 -6.84 -5.87
CA LYS A 72 -5.76 -5.55 -6.29
C LYS A 72 -5.09 -4.83 -5.13
N VAL A 73 -5.75 -4.78 -3.97
CA VAL A 73 -5.21 -4.18 -2.74
C VAL A 73 -3.99 -4.95 -2.25
N MET A 74 -4.00 -6.29 -2.32
CA MET A 74 -2.85 -7.12 -1.97
C MET A 74 -1.64 -6.83 -2.87
N VAL A 75 -1.84 -6.79 -4.19
CA VAL A 75 -0.77 -6.46 -5.15
C VAL A 75 -0.25 -5.05 -4.90
N ALA A 76 -1.14 -4.08 -4.71
CA ALA A 76 -0.77 -2.72 -4.33
C ALA A 76 0.06 -2.70 -3.05
N THR A 77 -0.32 -3.50 -2.04
CA THR A 77 0.38 -3.57 -0.74
C THR A 77 1.81 -4.03 -0.90
N VAL A 78 2.02 -5.15 -1.61
CA VAL A 78 3.36 -5.69 -1.86
C VAL A 78 4.20 -4.69 -2.66
N ARG A 79 3.66 -4.11 -3.73
CA ARG A 79 4.40 -3.15 -4.59
C ARG A 79 4.73 -1.86 -3.87
N CYS A 80 3.78 -1.27 -3.15
CA CYS A 80 4.02 -0.06 -2.37
C CYS A 80 5.02 -0.31 -1.24
N GLU A 81 5.07 -1.51 -0.67
CA GLU A 81 6.06 -1.87 0.35
C GLU A 81 7.46 -2.05 -0.22
N GLU A 82 7.59 -2.70 -1.38
CA GLU A 82 8.88 -2.84 -2.09
C GLU A 82 9.48 -1.47 -2.42
N ILE A 83 8.67 -0.58 -3.01
CA ILE A 83 9.09 0.78 -3.37
C ILE A 83 9.45 1.58 -2.11
N ALA A 84 8.64 1.51 -1.04
CA ALA A 84 8.98 2.15 0.22
C ALA A 84 10.32 1.65 0.79
N GLY A 85 10.56 0.33 0.75
CA GLY A 85 11.82 -0.27 1.19
C GLY A 85 13.02 0.19 0.36
N GLU A 86 12.85 0.32 -0.96
CA GLU A 86 13.87 0.88 -1.85
C GLU A 86 14.19 2.34 -1.51
N LYS A 87 13.17 3.20 -1.34
CA LYS A 87 13.37 4.61 -0.97
C LYS A 87 14.03 4.76 0.40
N LEU A 88 13.65 3.92 1.37
CA LEU A 88 14.34 3.88 2.66
C LEU A 88 15.81 3.50 2.50
N LYS A 89 16.11 2.49 1.67
CA LYS A 89 17.49 2.07 1.41
C LYS A 89 18.29 3.21 0.77
N CYS A 90 17.75 3.86 -0.26
CA CYS A 90 18.36 5.02 -0.89
C CYS A 90 18.65 6.13 0.12
N PHE A 91 17.67 6.50 0.95
CA PHE A 91 17.85 7.46 2.04
C PHE A 91 19.00 7.07 2.98
N THR A 92 19.09 5.80 3.39
CA THR A 92 20.16 5.38 4.32
C THR A 92 21.56 5.38 3.73
N THR A 93 21.68 5.40 2.40
CA THR A 93 22.95 5.45 1.66
C THR A 93 23.20 6.78 0.97
N ASP A 94 22.32 7.76 1.19
CA ASP A 94 22.43 9.09 0.61
C ASP A 94 23.67 9.81 1.18
N GLU A 95 24.47 10.42 0.31
CA GLU A 95 25.74 11.03 0.70
C GLU A 95 25.53 12.24 1.61
N ASP A 96 24.56 13.10 1.30
CA ASP A 96 24.23 14.28 2.10
C ASP A 96 23.73 13.88 3.49
N TRP A 97 22.89 12.84 3.56
CA TRP A 97 22.44 12.25 4.82
C TRP A 97 23.60 11.68 5.65
N LEU A 98 24.52 10.95 5.02
CA LEU A 98 25.67 10.34 5.71
C LEU A 98 26.63 11.40 6.26
N GLU A 99 26.97 12.41 5.45
CA GLU A 99 27.79 13.54 5.89
C GLU A 99 27.13 14.27 7.07
N MET A 100 25.83 14.49 7.00
CA MET A 100 25.08 15.15 8.06
C MET A 100 25.04 14.32 9.35
N LYS A 101 24.84 13.01 9.22
CA LYS A 101 24.87 12.08 10.35
C LYS A 101 26.23 12.07 11.04
N GLU A 102 27.33 12.12 10.28
CA GLU A 102 28.68 12.25 10.83
C GLU A 102 28.92 13.60 11.51
N ALA A 103 28.50 14.70 10.87
CA ALA A 103 28.61 16.05 11.42
C ALA A 103 27.88 16.17 12.77
N VAL A 104 26.69 15.59 12.88
CA VAL A 104 25.97 15.54 14.15
C VAL A 104 26.69 14.68 15.19
N GLN A 105 27.36 13.58 14.82
CA GLN A 105 28.14 12.82 15.82
C GLN A 105 29.34 13.62 16.37
N ALA A 106 29.89 14.55 15.59
CA ALA A 106 30.98 15.42 16.00
C ALA A 106 30.51 16.58 16.91
N GLY A 107 29.28 17.06 16.75
CA GLY A 107 28.72 18.12 17.60
C GLY A 107 27.36 18.65 17.13
N PRO A 108 26.80 19.65 17.82
CA PRO A 108 25.54 20.28 17.41
C PRO A 108 25.66 20.94 16.02
N VAL A 109 24.74 20.63 15.12
CA VAL A 109 24.67 21.20 13.77
C VAL A 109 23.45 22.13 13.69
N SER A 110 23.66 23.38 13.31
CA SER A 110 22.57 24.35 13.10
C SER A 110 21.79 23.99 11.83
N GLY A 111 20.45 24.09 11.88
CA GLY A 111 19.59 23.81 10.73
C GLY A 111 19.48 22.33 10.35
N PHE A 112 19.92 21.43 11.23
CA PHE A 112 19.87 19.98 11.01
C PHE A 112 18.44 19.50 10.68
N GLY A 113 17.44 19.96 11.42
CA GLY A 113 16.05 19.58 11.20
C GLY A 113 15.55 19.88 9.79
N GLY A 114 15.67 21.13 9.35
CA GLY A 114 15.27 21.54 8.00
C GLY A 114 16.02 20.80 6.89
N ALA A 115 17.32 20.52 7.08
CA ALA A 115 18.10 19.81 6.07
C ALA A 115 17.71 18.33 5.97
N VAL A 116 17.53 17.64 7.10
CA VAL A 116 17.01 16.26 7.12
C VAL A 116 15.62 16.18 6.50
N SER A 117 14.74 17.13 6.83
CA SER A 117 13.40 17.20 6.25
C SER A 117 13.43 17.38 4.74
N SER A 118 14.37 18.17 4.20
CA SER A 118 14.55 18.34 2.75
C SER A 118 14.98 17.04 2.05
N ILE A 119 15.90 16.28 2.65
CA ILE A 119 16.35 14.99 2.11
C ILE A 119 15.20 13.97 2.17
N LEU A 120 14.49 13.90 3.30
CA LEU A 120 13.32 13.03 3.46
C LEU A 120 12.23 13.36 2.43
N GLU A 121 11.91 14.63 2.22
CA GLU A 121 10.88 15.04 1.27
C GLU A 121 11.23 14.64 -0.17
N THR A 122 12.52 14.62 -0.53
CA THR A 122 12.97 14.11 -1.83
C THR A 122 12.55 12.66 -2.03
N TYR A 123 12.86 11.79 -1.07
CA TYR A 123 12.53 10.35 -1.17
C TYR A 123 11.03 10.06 -1.01
N LEU A 124 10.31 10.84 -0.20
CA LEU A 124 8.85 10.76 -0.09
C LEU A 124 8.17 11.19 -1.40
N SER A 125 8.65 12.26 -2.04
CA SER A 125 8.11 12.69 -3.33
C SER A 125 8.40 11.68 -4.45
N GLU A 126 9.57 11.04 -4.45
CA GLU A 126 9.86 9.96 -5.39
C GLU A 126 8.95 8.75 -5.17
N TYR A 127 8.75 8.35 -3.92
CA TYR A 127 7.78 7.33 -3.54
C TYR A 127 6.40 7.67 -4.11
N ASP A 128 5.89 8.87 -3.81
CA ASP A 128 4.56 9.33 -4.21
C ASP A 128 4.36 9.27 -5.73
N ARG A 129 5.39 9.62 -6.51
CA ARG A 129 5.38 9.55 -7.98
C ARG A 129 5.30 8.11 -8.48
N GLU A 130 6.07 7.21 -7.90
CA GLU A 130 6.15 5.80 -8.34
C GLU A 130 4.89 5.01 -7.99
N VAL A 131 4.27 5.34 -6.85
CA VAL A 131 3.08 4.61 -6.42
C VAL A 131 1.77 5.18 -6.98
N VAL A 132 1.79 6.26 -7.77
CA VAL A 132 0.58 7.06 -8.12
C VAL A 132 -0.64 6.26 -8.63
N TYR A 133 -0.41 5.09 -9.25
CA TYR A 133 -1.44 4.24 -9.85
C TYR A 133 -2.03 3.16 -8.92
N PHE A 134 -1.49 3.00 -7.71
CA PHE A 134 -1.97 2.00 -6.75
C PHE A 134 -3.11 2.53 -5.87
N ASP A 135 -3.70 1.61 -5.10
CA ASP A 135 -4.77 1.92 -4.15
C ASP A 135 -4.39 3.07 -3.20
N GLN A 136 -5.30 4.02 -2.99
CA GLN A 136 -5.01 5.24 -2.23
C GLN A 136 -4.68 4.96 -0.76
N GLU A 137 -5.45 4.10 -0.10
CA GLU A 137 -5.26 3.80 1.33
C GLU A 137 -3.93 3.08 1.55
N VAL A 138 -3.60 2.13 0.66
CA VAL A 138 -2.31 1.43 0.69
C VAL A 138 -1.13 2.40 0.59
N ARG A 139 -1.20 3.35 -0.35
CA ARG A 139 -0.10 4.32 -0.58
C ARG A 139 0.11 5.23 0.61
N ILE A 140 -0.97 5.76 1.18
CA ILE A 140 -0.91 6.63 2.36
C ILE A 140 -0.30 5.87 3.54
N GLU A 141 -0.75 4.65 3.80
CA GLU A 141 -0.24 3.84 4.90
C GLU A 141 1.23 3.47 4.71
N LYS A 142 1.63 3.06 3.51
CA LYS A 142 3.03 2.70 3.22
C LYS A 142 3.96 3.92 3.19
N ARG A 143 3.49 5.10 2.73
CA ARG A 143 4.22 6.38 2.86
C ARG A 143 4.47 6.74 4.32
N ARG A 144 3.46 6.58 5.18
CA ARG A 144 3.57 6.81 6.63
C ARG A 144 4.58 5.87 7.27
N GLN A 145 4.57 4.59 6.89
CA GLN A 145 5.55 3.60 7.35
C GLN A 145 6.97 3.96 6.90
N LEU A 146 7.16 4.37 5.64
CA LEU A 146 8.43 4.87 5.12
C LEU A 146 8.97 6.02 5.98
N LEU A 147 8.16 7.06 6.20
CA LEU A 147 8.55 8.19 7.04
C LEU A 147 8.93 7.75 8.46
N SER A 148 8.09 6.93 9.10
CA SER A 148 8.36 6.43 10.45
C SER A 148 9.67 5.64 10.53
N ASN A 149 9.94 4.79 9.54
CA ASN A 149 11.16 4.00 9.50
C ASN A 149 12.40 4.86 9.23
N ALA A 150 12.29 5.85 8.34
CA ALA A 150 13.37 6.78 8.06
C ALA A 150 13.74 7.60 9.30
N LEU A 151 12.75 8.14 10.01
CA LEU A 151 12.96 8.86 11.29
C LEU A 151 13.60 7.97 12.36
N MET A 152 13.18 6.70 12.45
CA MET A 152 13.74 5.72 13.39
C MET A 152 15.20 5.39 13.06
N VAL A 153 15.53 5.09 11.80
CA VAL A 153 16.90 4.78 11.35
C VAL A 153 17.80 5.99 11.50
N ALA A 154 17.26 7.17 11.23
CA ALA A 154 17.97 8.42 11.42
C ALA A 154 18.30 8.69 12.90
N GLY A 155 17.60 8.03 13.84
CA GLY A 155 17.87 8.16 15.27
C GLY A 155 17.85 9.62 15.72
N LEU A 156 17.09 10.47 15.02
CA LEU A 156 17.19 11.94 15.09
C LEU A 156 17.05 12.42 16.53
N TRP A 157 16.12 11.81 17.25
CA TRP A 157 15.86 12.11 18.65
C TRP A 157 16.99 11.65 19.60
N TRP A 158 17.62 10.52 19.30
CA TRP A 158 18.75 10.00 20.08
C TRP A 158 20.05 10.77 19.81
N LEU A 159 20.35 11.07 18.55
CA LEU A 159 21.55 11.81 18.17
C LEU A 159 21.50 13.26 18.66
N ALA A 160 20.37 13.96 18.50
CA ALA A 160 20.23 15.33 18.96
C ALA A 160 20.26 15.44 20.51
N SER A 161 19.67 14.46 21.22
CA SER A 161 19.69 14.45 22.69
C SER A 161 21.07 14.13 23.26
N GLN A 162 21.82 13.20 22.67
CA GLN A 162 23.19 12.87 23.10
C GLN A 162 24.13 14.08 23.07
N ASN A 163 24.06 14.89 22.03
CA ASN A 163 24.93 16.06 21.90
C ASN A 163 24.57 17.16 22.89
N THR A 164 23.28 17.40 23.10
CA THR A 164 22.79 18.37 24.08
C THR A 164 23.24 17.97 25.48
N VAL A 165 23.17 16.67 25.81
CA VAL A 165 23.65 16.13 27.09
C VAL A 165 25.17 16.25 27.22
N LYS A 166 25.95 15.99 26.17
CA LYS A 166 27.42 16.17 26.18
C LYS A 166 27.81 17.64 26.39
N SER A 167 27.21 18.55 25.63
CA SER A 167 27.44 19.99 25.76
C SER A 167 27.08 20.48 27.16
N PHE A 168 25.91 20.06 27.66
CA PHE A 168 25.48 20.38 29.02
C PHE A 168 26.47 19.86 30.07
N LYS A 169 26.95 18.62 29.93
CA LYS A 169 27.95 18.04 30.84
C LYS A 169 29.24 18.86 30.86
N THR A 170 29.79 19.22 29.69
CA THR A 170 31.02 20.02 29.62
C THR A 170 30.86 21.40 30.24
N SER A 171 29.73 22.07 30.01
CA SER A 171 29.45 23.37 30.62
C SER A 171 29.12 23.27 32.11
N LEU A 172 28.54 22.16 32.58
CA LEU A 172 28.31 21.88 34.00
C LEU A 172 29.64 21.71 34.75
N GLU A 173 30.60 21.00 34.17
CA GLU A 173 31.94 20.80 34.76
C GLU A 173 32.71 22.12 34.95
N GLN A 174 32.37 23.18 34.21
CA GLN A 174 32.97 24.51 34.29
C GLN A 174 32.19 25.50 35.18
N SER A 175 31.01 25.11 35.67
CA SER A 175 30.11 25.99 36.41
C SER A 175 30.50 26.12 37.89
N GLN A 176 30.57 27.36 38.40
CA GLN A 176 30.98 27.63 39.79
C GLN A 176 29.81 27.80 40.77
N ASN A 177 28.57 28.01 40.30
CA ASN A 177 27.40 28.23 41.16
C ASN A 177 26.08 27.78 40.49
N VAL A 178 25.01 27.71 41.28
CA VAL A 178 23.68 27.22 40.85
C VAL A 178 23.05 28.10 39.75
N ALA A 179 23.30 29.41 39.77
CA ALA A 179 22.79 30.33 38.75
C ALA A 179 23.43 30.06 37.38
N ALA A 180 24.74 29.78 37.34
CA ALA A 180 25.44 29.40 36.12
C ALA A 180 24.93 28.07 35.54
N ILE A 181 24.60 27.10 36.41
CA ILE A 181 24.01 25.82 36.01
C ILE A 181 22.65 26.04 35.33
N HIS A 182 21.81 26.92 35.88
CA HIS A 182 20.50 27.24 35.30
C HIS A 182 20.61 27.91 33.92
N LEU A 183 21.52 28.88 33.77
CA LEU A 183 21.79 29.54 32.49
C LEU A 183 22.35 28.58 31.44
N CYS A 184 23.25 27.69 31.85
CA CYS A 184 23.79 26.62 31.02
C CYS A 184 22.68 25.69 30.50
N SER A 185 21.78 25.25 31.38
CA SER A 185 20.64 24.41 31.00
C SER A 185 19.74 25.10 29.97
N GLN A 186 19.35 26.36 30.21
CA GLN A 186 18.54 27.14 29.26
C GLN A 186 19.23 27.30 27.90
N SER A 187 20.54 27.60 27.89
CA SER A 187 21.30 27.75 26.65
C SER A 187 21.38 26.44 25.86
N CYS A 188 21.59 25.30 26.52
CA CYS A 188 21.66 24.00 25.87
C CYS A 188 20.30 23.59 25.28
N MET A 189 19.20 23.83 26.01
CA MET A 189 17.85 23.58 25.51
C MET A 189 17.50 24.46 24.31
N SER A 190 17.83 25.75 24.35
CA SER A 190 17.61 26.64 23.22
C SER A 190 18.38 26.23 21.97
N MET A 191 19.62 25.74 22.11
CA MET A 191 20.40 25.22 20.97
C MET A 191 19.81 23.93 20.40
N PHE A 192 19.27 23.06 21.27
CA PHE A 192 18.56 21.86 20.84
C PHE A 192 17.29 22.21 20.06
N ASP A 193 16.46 23.11 20.60
CA ASP A 193 15.21 23.51 19.97
C ASP A 193 15.45 24.13 18.58
N GLN A 194 16.48 24.98 18.48
CA GLN A 194 16.89 25.59 17.21
C GLN A 194 17.49 24.58 16.21
N GLY A 195 18.17 23.54 16.70
CA GLY A 195 18.69 22.45 15.85
C GLY A 195 17.60 21.51 15.33
N CYS A 196 16.54 21.31 16.12
CA CYS A 196 15.38 20.47 15.79
C CYS A 196 14.29 21.22 15.00
N GLU A 197 14.46 22.50 14.74
CA GLU A 197 13.49 23.32 14.02
C GLU A 197 13.27 22.75 12.60
N GLY A 198 12.01 22.40 12.27
CA GLY A 198 11.61 21.91 10.95
C GLY A 198 11.53 20.38 10.78
N ILE A 199 11.68 19.57 11.84
CA ILE A 199 11.37 18.12 11.86
C ILE A 199 9.90 17.87 12.21
#